data_AF-A0A6L8QA74-F1
#
_entry.id   AF-A0A6L8QA74-F1
#
_cell.length_a   1.000
_cell.length_b   1.000
_cell.length_c   1.000
_cell.angle_alpha   90.00
_cell.angle_beta   90.00
_cell.angle_gamma   90.00
#
_symmetry.space_group_name_H-M   'P 1'
#
loop_
_entity.id
_entity.type
_entity.pdbx_description
1 polymer ?
#
loop_
_entity_poly.entity_id
_entity_poly.type
_entity_poly.pdbx_seq_one_letter_code
_entity_poly.pdbx_strand_id
1 'polypeptide(L)' 'MSPIKYYLGRALQLIGLATITAVVLMFFSQMSMEPLLMWSLIGASEFYGGTWLLGKQEG' A
#
# COMPACT_ATOMS: atom_id res chain seq x y z
N MET A 1 -20.88 -6.25 0.07
CA MET A 1 -20.07 -5.48 1.05
C MET A 1 -20.81 -4.21 1.43
N SER A 2 -20.61 -3.72 2.66
CA SER A 2 -21.03 -2.34 2.99
C SER A 2 -20.27 -1.37 2.07
N PRO A 3 -20.93 -0.35 1.49
CA PRO A 3 -20.29 0.65 0.61
C PRO A 3 -19.05 1.26 1.26
N ILE A 4 -19.12 1.50 2.57
CA ILE A 4 -18.04 2.08 3.38
C ILE A 4 -16.79 1.19 3.35
N LYS A 5 -16.95 -0.12 3.56
CA LYS A 5 -15.82 -1.07 3.53
C LYS A 5 -15.16 -1.15 2.14
N TYR A 6 -15.97 -1.03 1.08
CA TYR A 6 -15.46 -1.04 -0.29
C TYR A 6 -14.60 0.19 -0.58
N TYR A 7 -15.11 1.40 -0.32
CA TYR A 7 -14.34 2.62 -0.56
C TYR A 7 -13.10 2.71 0.34
N LEU A 8 -13.21 2.26 1.59
CA LEU A 8 -12.08 2.27 2.52
C LEU A 8 -10.98 1.29 2.10
N GLY A 9 -11.34 0.07 1.66
CA GLY A 9 -10.37 -0.88 1.13
C GLY A 9 -9.71 -0.40 -0.17
N ARG A 10 -10.47 0.23 -1.07
CA ARG A 10 -9.92 0.83 -2.30
C ARG A 10 -9.01 2.03 -2.02
N ALA A 11 -9.40 2.89 -1.09
CA ALA A 11 -8.56 4.02 -0.68
C ALA A 11 -7.24 3.52 -0.07
N LEU A 12 -7.30 2.48 0.77
CA LEU A 12 -6.11 1.89 1.39
C LEU A 12 -5.17 1.24 0.35
N GLN A 13 -5.73 0.59 -0.69
CA GLN A 13 -4.94 0.11 -1.83
C GLN A 13 -4.25 1.24 -2.59
N LEU A 14 -4.95 2.34 -2.88
CA LEU A 14 -4.38 3.49 -3.58
C LEU A 14 -3.26 4.15 -2.77
N ILE A 15 -3.45 4.25 -1.45
CA ILE A 15 -2.42 4.73 -0.52
C ILE A 15 -1.20 3.80 -0.57
N GLY A 16 -1.39 2.49 -0.41
CA GLY A 16 -0.27 1.54 -0.47
C GLY A 16 0.49 1.57 -1.80
N LEU A 17 -0.22 1.72 -2.92
CA LEU A 17 0.40 1.90 -4.24
C LEU A 17 1.21 3.20 -4.32
N ALA A 18 0.67 4.30 -3.81
CA ALA A 18 1.35 5.59 -3.77
C ALA A 18 2.60 5.52 -2.88
N THR A 19 2.51 4.88 -1.71
CA THR A 19 3.64 4.65 -0.80
C THR A 19 4.75 3.85 -1.49
N ILE A 20 4.42 2.72 -2.12
CA ILE A 20 5.42 1.92 -2.86
C ILE A 20 6.05 2.73 -4.00
N THR A 21 5.24 3.49 -4.74
CA THR A 21 5.74 4.36 -5.82
C THR A 21 6.69 5.44 -5.26
N ALA A 22 6.36 6.04 -4.12
CA ALA A 22 7.23 7.01 -3.45
C ALA A 22 8.55 6.37 -2.99
N VAL A 23 8.52 5.12 -2.50
CA VAL A 23 9.75 4.39 -2.17
C VAL A 23 10.62 4.18 -3.40
N VAL A 24 10.04 3.81 -4.54
CA VAL A 24 10.78 3.67 -5.80
C VAL A 24 11.42 5.00 -6.21
N LEU A 25 10.74 6.13 -6.03
CA LEU A 25 11.33 7.45 -6.29
C LEU A 25 12.46 7.77 -5.30
N MET A 26 12.26 7.49 -4.01
CA MET A 26 13.29 7.68 -2.98
C MET A 26 14.49 6.76 -3.17
N PHE A 27 14.32 5.58 -3.77
CA PHE A 27 15.41 4.66 -4.09
C PHE A 27 16.43 5.27 -5.06
N PHE A 28 16.00 6.16 -5.97
CA PHE A 28 16.92 6.90 -6.85
C PHE A 28 17.62 8.09 -6.16
N SER A 29 17.28 8.38 -4.91
CA SER A 29 18.00 9.36 -4.08
C SER A 29 19.13 8.69 -3.28
N GLN A 30 20.05 9.48 -2.70
CA GLN A 30 21.14 8.97 -1.85
C GLN A 30 20.67 8.52 -0.44
N MET A 31 19.44 8.02 -0.32
CA MET A 31 18.86 7.59 0.95
C MET A 31 19.39 6.19 1.33
N SER A 32 19.65 5.98 2.62
CA SER A 32 20.06 4.67 3.16
C SER A 32 19.00 3.59 2.91
N MET A 33 19.41 2.32 2.82
CA MET A 33 18.51 1.21 2.52
C MET A 33 17.48 0.92 3.64
N GLU A 34 17.83 1.13 4.90
CA GLU A 34 16.98 0.84 6.06
C GLU A 34 15.62 1.58 6.02
N PRO A 35 15.55 2.91 5.83
CA PRO A 35 14.26 3.60 5.69
C PRO A 35 13.48 3.16 4.46
N LEU A 36 14.14 2.84 3.33
CA LEU A 36 13.48 2.35 2.12
C LEU A 36 12.77 1.02 2.37
N LEU A 37 13.39 0.11 3.14
CA LEU A 37 12.79 -1.17 3.51
C LEU A 37 11.61 -0.98 4.46
N MET A 38 11.72 -0.08 5.44
CA MET A 38 10.61 0.23 6.35
C MET A 38 9.39 0.77 5.60
N TRP A 39 9.59 1.75 4.71
CA TRP A 39 8.51 2.29 3.90
C TRP A 39 7.93 1.28 2.91
N SER A 40 8.77 0.37 2.38
CA SER A 40 8.30 -0.74 1.54
C SER A 40 7.35 -1.65 2.30
N LEU A 41 7.67 -2.00 3.54
CA LEU A 41 6.81 -2.82 4.40
C LEU A 41 5.49 -2.10 4.72
N ILE A 42 5.54 -0.80 4.98
CA ILE A 42 4.34 0.03 5.21
C ILE A 42 3.45 0.01 3.96
N GLY A 43 3.99 0.34 2.79
CA GLY A 43 3.22 0.38 1.55
C GLY A 43 2.64 -0.98 1.15
N ALA A 44 3.40 -2.06 1.34
CA ALA A 44 2.90 -3.42 1.14
C ALA A 44 1.77 -3.76 2.13
N SER A 45 1.93 -3.41 3.41
CA SER A 45 0.91 -3.66 4.44
C SER A 45 -0.38 -2.88 4.17
N GLU A 46 -0.29 -1.63 3.73
CA GLU A 46 -1.44 -0.81 3.31
C GLU A 46 -2.15 -1.43 2.10
N PHE A 47 -1.40 -1.82 1.07
CA PHE A 47 -1.99 -2.41 -0.13
C PHE A 47 -2.68 -3.75 0.14
N TYR A 48 -1.99 -4.67 0.83
CA TYR A 48 -2.54 -5.98 1.17
C TYR A 48 -3.61 -5.90 2.26
N GLY A 49 -3.49 -4.98 3.21
CA GLY A 49 -4.53 -4.69 4.20
C GLY A 49 -5.80 -4.17 3.54
N GLY A 50 -5.67 -3.29 2.54
CA GLY A 50 -6.79 -2.82 1.71
C GLY A 50 -7.44 -3.95 0.92
N THR A 51 -6.62 -4.80 0.32
CA THR A 51 -7.07 -6.01 -0.41
C THR A 51 -7.81 -6.98 0.50
N TRP A 52 -7.32 -7.19 1.73
CA TRP A 52 -7.99 -8.01 2.73
C TRP A 52 -9.32 -7.41 3.19
N LEU A 53 -9.37 -6.09 3.40
CA LEU A 53 -10.59 -5.33 3.73
C LEU A 53 -11.66 -5.39 2.63
N LEU A 54 -11.23 -5.44 1.38
CA LEU A 54 -12.12 -5.66 0.24
C LEU A 54 -12.70 -7.09 0.23
N GLY A 55 -12.13 -8.00 1.02
CA GLY A 55 -12.42 -9.42 0.96
C GLY A 55 -11.94 -10.00 -0.37
N LYS A 56 -11.57 -11.28 -0.37
CA LYS A 56 -11.45 -12.06 -1.61
C LYS A 56 -12.79 -11.95 -2.37
N GLN A 57 -12.91 -11.01 -3.31
CA GLN A 57 -13.64 -11.31 -4.53
C GLN A 57 -12.71 -12.24 -5.27
N GLU A 58 -12.85 -13.53 -4.95
CA GLU A 58 -12.32 -14.62 -5.76
C GLU A 58 -12.77 -14.33 -7.19
N GLY A 59 -11.80 -13.99 -8.04
CA GLY A 59 -11.93 -14.23 -9.48
C GLY A 59 -11.82 -15.72 -9.73
#